data_AF-A0A960LJS0-F1
#
_entry.id   AF-A0A960LJS0-F1
#
_cell.length_a   1.000
_cell.length_b   1.000
_cell.length_c   1.000
_cell.angle_alpha   90.00
_cell.angle_beta   90.00
_cell.angle_gamma   90.00
#
_symmetry.space_group_name_H-M   'P 1'
#
loop_
_entity.id
_entity.type
_entity.pdbx_description
1 polymer ?
#
loop_
_entity_poly.entity_id
_entity_poly.type
_entity_poly.pdbx_seq_one_letter_code
_entity_poly.pdbx_strand_id
1 'polypeptide(L)'
;TNKLIRYYELGESELFDLNKDPNELNSVFGQPEYSEIQSTLEAELIRLREEFKLPKNDPESSRPKARKPGAKKPAQPKKKAA
;
A
#
# COMPACT_ATOMS: atom_id res chain seq x y z
N THR A 1 -19.76 6.21 -1.22
CA THR A 1 -18.48 6.71 -1.74
C THR A 1 -17.46 5.59 -1.70
N ASN A 2 -16.58 5.45 -2.68
CA ASN A 2 -15.56 4.39 -2.74
C ASN A 2 -14.15 4.99 -2.66
N LYS A 3 -13.17 4.22 -2.16
CA LYS A 3 -11.77 4.65 -2.02
C LYS A 3 -10.82 3.59 -2.56
N LEU A 4 -9.93 3.96 -3.48
CA LEU A 4 -8.84 3.13 -4.01
C LEU A 4 -7.50 3.58 -3.41
N ILE A 5 -6.72 2.63 -2.90
CA ILE A 5 -5.37 2.87 -2.36
C ILE A 5 -4.39 1.98 -3.12
N ARG A 6 -3.30 2.57 -3.65
CA ARG A 6 -2.24 1.84 -4.34
C ARG A 6 -0.96 1.85 -3.53
N TYR A 7 -0.58 0.68 -3.03
CA TYR A 7 0.66 0.46 -2.28
C TYR A 7 1.80 0.15 -3.26
N TYR A 8 2.37 1.20 -3.85
CA TYR A 8 3.37 1.08 -4.92
C TYR A 8 4.66 0.34 -4.52
N GLU A 9 5.00 0.28 -3.24
CA GLU A 9 6.13 -0.53 -2.74
C GLU A 9 5.86 -2.04 -2.83
N LEU A 10 4.61 -2.43 -2.59
CA LEU A 10 4.15 -3.82 -2.59
C LEU A 10 3.61 -4.25 -3.96
N GLY A 11 3.27 -3.28 -4.82
CA GLY A 11 2.56 -3.55 -6.07
C GLY A 11 1.11 -3.95 -5.85
N GLU A 12 0.57 -3.70 -4.65
CA GLU A 12 -0.77 -4.09 -4.25
C GLU A 12 -1.74 -2.91 -4.30
N SER A 13 -3.03 -3.22 -4.38
CA SER A 13 -4.10 -2.22 -4.37
C SER A 13 -5.27 -2.71 -3.55
N GLU A 14 -5.91 -1.77 -2.86
CA GLU A 14 -7.07 -2.01 -2.03
C GLU A 14 -8.20 -1.07 -2.43
N LEU A 15 -9.42 -1.57 -2.43
CA LEU A 15 -10.63 -0.82 -2.70
C LEU A 15 -11.59 -0.99 -1.52
N PHE A 16 -12.12 0.12 -1.00
CA PHE A 16 -13.10 0.12 0.08
C PHE A 16 -14.39 0.82 -0.36
N ASP A 17 -15.52 0.19 -0.06
CA ASP A 17 -16.84 0.78 -0.20
C ASP A 17 -17.22 1.45 1.12
N LEU A 18 -17.01 2.76 1.24
CA LEU A 18 -17.22 3.50 2.48
C LEU A 18 -18.69 3.59 2.90
N ASN A 19 -19.63 3.25 2.02
CA ASN A 19 -21.04 3.19 2.39
C ASN A 19 -21.33 1.89 3.15
N LYS A 20 -20.70 0.78 2.76
CA LYS A 20 -20.90 -0.54 3.38
C LYS A 20 -19.89 -0.80 4.51
N ASP A 21 -18.70 -0.24 4.38
CA ASP A 21 -17.56 -0.42 5.27
C ASP A 21 -16.92 0.93 5.62
N PRO A 22 -17.57 1.74 6.47
CA PRO A 22 -17.05 3.05 6.85
C PRO A 22 -15.77 2.98 7.69
N ASN A 23 -15.43 1.80 8.23
CA ASN A 23 -14.23 1.57 9.01
C ASN A 23 -13.08 0.98 8.18
N GLU A 24 -13.29 0.77 6.87
CA GLU A 24 -12.26 0.30 5.92
C GLU A 24 -11.57 -1.00 6.37
N LEU A 25 -12.35 -1.94 6.90
CA LEU A 25 -11.85 -3.20 7.44
C LEU A 25 -11.68 -4.29 6.37
N ASN A 26 -12.44 -4.22 5.28
CA ASN A 26 -12.51 -5.25 4.26
C ASN A 26 -12.29 -4.66 2.87
N SER A 27 -11.17 -5.05 2.25
CA SER A 27 -10.93 -4.71 0.86
C SER A 27 -11.81 -5.53 -0.09
N VAL A 28 -12.46 -4.85 -1.03
CA VAL A 28 -13.27 -5.44 -2.12
C VAL A 28 -12.55 -5.40 -3.47
N PHE A 29 -11.23 -5.11 -3.47
CA PHE A 29 -10.42 -5.10 -4.69
C PHE A 29 -10.41 -6.49 -5.35
N GLY A 30 -10.54 -6.52 -6.69
CA GLY A 30 -10.63 -7.76 -7.46
C GLY A 30 -12.00 -8.46 -7.44
N GLN A 31 -12.99 -7.97 -6.69
CA GLN A 31 -14.34 -8.53 -6.76
C GLN A 31 -15.04 -8.12 -8.08
N PRO A 32 -15.67 -9.05 -8.81
CA PRO A 32 -16.31 -8.77 -10.10
C PRO A 32 -17.36 -7.65 -10.04
N GLU A 33 -18.11 -7.58 -8.94
CA GLU A 33 -19.16 -6.59 -8.70
C GLU A 33 -18.62 -5.16 -8.62
N TYR A 34 -17.32 -5.00 -8.34
CA TYR A 34 -16.65 -3.72 -8.20
C TYR A 34 -15.73 -3.40 -9.39
N SER A 35 -15.73 -4.20 -10.45
CA SER A 35 -14.83 -4.04 -11.61
C SER A 35 -14.95 -2.68 -12.29
N GLU A 36 -16.17 -2.21 -12.57
CA GLU A 36 -16.40 -0.89 -13.18
C GLU A 36 -15.90 0.26 -12.29
N ILE A 37 -16.13 0.14 -10.97
CA ILE A 37 -15.68 1.12 -9.97
C ILE A 37 -14.15 1.14 -9.89
N GLN A 38 -13.52 -0.04 -9.92
CA GLN A 38 -12.05 -0.17 -9.96
C GLN A 38 -11.48 0.56 -11.18
N SER A 39 -11.97 0.25 -12.38
CA SER A 39 -11.49 0.90 -13.61
C SER A 39 -11.69 2.41 -13.59
N THR A 40 -12.81 2.89 -13.05
CA THR A 40 -13.09 4.33 -12.93
C THR A 40 -12.11 5.01 -11.98
N LEU A 41 -11.85 4.42 -10.80
CA LEU A 41 -10.94 5.00 -9.82
C LEU A 41 -9.47 4.90 -10.24
N GLU A 42 -9.09 3.85 -10.96
CA GLU A 42 -7.75 3.73 -11.55
C GLU A 42 -7.51 4.80 -12.61
N ALA A 43 -8.51 5.06 -13.47
CA ALA A 43 -8.45 6.15 -14.44
C ALA A 43 -8.33 7.52 -13.76
N GLU A 44 -9.11 7.76 -12.69
CA GLU A 44 -9.01 9.00 -11.92
C GLU A 44 -7.66 9.12 -11.21
N LEU A 45 -7.12 8.03 -10.68
CA LEU A 45 -5.77 8.02 -10.08
C LEU A 45 -4.70 8.40 -11.11
N ILE A 46 -4.80 7.90 -12.35
CA ILE A 46 -3.89 8.28 -13.44
C ILE A 46 -4.03 9.78 -13.76
N ARG A 47 -5.27 10.27 -13.94
CA ARG A 47 -5.57 11.68 -14.20
C ARG A 47 -4.96 12.59 -13.13
N LEU A 48 -5.13 12.23 -11.85
CA LEU A 48 -4.58 12.98 -10.72
C LEU A 48 -3.05 12.97 -10.71
N ARG A 49 -2.41 11.85 -11.04
CA ARG A 49 -0.94 11.78 -11.15
C ARG A 49 -0.40 12.72 -12.22
N GLU A 50 -1.09 12.83 -13.35
CA GLU A 50 -0.75 13.77 -14.42
C GLU A 50 -0.97 15.23 -13.98
N GLU A 51 -2.11 15.51 -13.35
CA GLU A 51 -2.48 16.84 -12.86
C GLU A 51 -1.44 17.40 -11.87
N PHE A 52 -1.01 16.57 -10.92
CA PHE A 52 0.00 16.94 -9.92
C PHE A 52 1.45 16.73 -10.38
N LYS A 53 1.66 16.39 -11.66
CA LYS A 53 2.99 16.19 -12.28
C LYS A 53 3.87 15.22 -11.49
N LEU A 54 3.27 14.16 -10.96
CA LEU A 54 4.05 13.13 -10.28
C LEU A 54 5.01 12.47 -11.28
N PRO A 55 6.19 12.02 -10.81
CA PRO A 55 7.05 11.19 -11.63
C PRO A 55 6.32 9.92 -12.10
N LYS A 56 6.67 9.46 -13.31
CA LYS A 56 6.11 8.22 -13.88
C LYS A 56 6.36 7.01 -12.97
N ASN A 57 7.51 7.00 -12.30
CA ASN A 57 7.92 5.96 -11.38
C ASN A 57 7.82 6.46 -9.94
N ASP A 58 7.31 5.63 -9.05
CA ASP A 58 7.26 5.95 -7.63
C ASP A 58 8.69 6.01 -7.05
N PRO A 59 8.98 6.92 -6.09
CA PRO A 59 10.33 7.18 -5.60
C PRO A 59 10.93 5.99 -4.84
N GLU A 60 12.23 5.73 -5.06
CA GLU A 60 12.97 4.63 -4.42
C GLU A 60 13.08 4.76 -2.89
N SER A 61 12.90 5.96 -2.35
CA SER A 61 13.04 6.26 -0.91
C SER A 61 12.01 5.58 -0.01
N SER A 62 10.92 5.09 -0.60
CA SER A 62 9.85 4.40 0.12
C SER A 62 10.15 2.91 0.25
N ARG A 63 10.90 2.31 -0.69
CA ARG A 63 11.26 0.90 -0.65
C ARG A 63 12.03 0.59 0.64
N PRO A 64 11.59 -0.36 1.48
CA PRO A 64 12.40 -0.77 2.62
C PRO A 64 13.75 -1.24 2.08
N LYS A 65 14.82 -0.52 2.41
CA LYS A 65 16.19 -0.92 2.07
C LYS A 65 16.34 -2.35 2.55
N ALA A 66 16.52 -3.28 1.61
CA ALA A 66 16.81 -4.67 1.92
C ALA A 66 17.89 -4.66 3.00
N ARG A 67 17.54 -5.10 4.22
CA ARG A 67 18.49 -5.19 5.31
C ARG A 67 19.62 -6.07 4.79
N LYS A 68 20.83 -5.52 4.65
CA LYS A 68 22.00 -6.31 4.26
C LYS A 68 22.02 -7.57 5.14
N PRO A 69 22.00 -8.78 4.56
CA PRO A 69 22.07 -10.00 5.35
C PRO A 69 23.47 -10.06 5.97
N GLY A 70 23.62 -9.66 7.23
CA GLY A 70 24.93 -9.63 7.89
C GLY A 70 25.02 -8.85 9.20
N ALA A 71 24.15 -7.87 9.46
CA ALA A 71 24.21 -7.12 10.73
C ALA A 71 23.46 -7.84 11.87
N LYS A 72 23.96 -9.01 12.29
CA LYS A 72 23.61 -9.58 13.60
C LYS A 72 24.24 -8.64 14.65
N LYS A 73 23.44 -7.81 15.33
CA LYS A 73 23.87 -7.19 16.59
C LYS A 73 24.21 -8.33 17.56
N PRO A 74 25.39 -8.33 18.23
CA PRO A 74 25.70 -9.36 19.20
C PRO A 74 24.69 -9.29 20.35
N ALA A 75 24.06 -10.43 20.65
CA ALA A 75 23.15 -10.57 21.77
C ALA A 75 23.92 -10.31 23.07
N GLN A 76 23.51 -9.30 23.83
CA GLN A 76 24.03 -9.09 25.19
C GLN A 76 23.60 -10.28 26.07
N PRO A 77 24.51 -10.87 26.87
CA PRO A 77 24.16 -11.99 27.73
C PRO A 77 23.23 -11.50 28.85
N LYS A 78 22.02 -12.07 28.91
CA LYS A 78 21.12 -11.89 30.05
C LYS A 78 21.79 -12.48 31.28
N LYS A 79 22.25 -11.64 32.21
CA LYS A 79 22.66 -12.07 33.55
C LYS A 79 21.44 -12.71 34.21
N LYS A 80 21.55 -13.99 34.56
CA LYS A 80 20.62 -14.67 35.47
C LYS A 80 20.86 -14.08 36.87
N ALA A 81 19.84 -13.47 37.46
CA ALA A 81 19.83 -13.18 38.89
C ALA A 81 19.08 -14.32 39.59
N ALA A 82 19.69 -14.78 40.68
CA ALA A 82 19.24 -15.83 41.58
C ALA A 82 18.11 -15.34 42.51
#